data_AF-A0ABC8L870-F1
#
_entry.id   AF-A0ABC8L870-F1
#
_cell.length_a   1.000
_cell.length_b   1.000
_cell.length_c   1.000
_cell.angle_alpha   90.00
_cell.angle_beta   90.00
_cell.angle_gamma   90.00
#
_symmetry.space_group_name_H-M   'P 1'
#
loop_
_entity.id
_entity.type
_entity.pdbx_description
1 polymer ?
#
loop_
_entity_poly.entity_id
_entity_poly.type
_entity_poly.pdbx_seq_one_letter_code
_entity_poly.pdbx_strand_id
1 'polypeptide(L)'
;MEEARRKSSGTKKLVFFGNANKVFEFEDLLKASVEVLGKETFGTAYKAVLDAVTLVAVKRLKDVTMGDREFKEKIEVVGGDGS
;
A
#
# COMPACT_ATOMS: atom_id res chain seq x y z
N MET A 1 -11.07 -35.98 -6.18
CA MET A 1 -11.78 -35.07 -5.25
C MET A 1 -10.72 -34.55 -4.30
N GLU A 2 -10.37 -33.28 -4.23
CA GLU A 2 -11.05 -31.99 -4.46
C GLU A 2 -9.92 -30.98 -4.75
N GLU A 3 -9.89 -30.34 -5.93
CA GLU A 3 -10.14 -28.88 -6.11
C GLU A 3 -9.37 -27.97 -5.11
N ALA A 4 -8.67 -26.91 -5.48
CA ALA A 4 -8.84 -26.02 -6.61
C ALA A 4 -7.55 -25.27 -6.91
N ARG A 5 -7.30 -25.13 -8.21
CA ARG A 5 -6.60 -24.01 -8.84
C ARG A 5 -6.94 -22.69 -8.16
N ARG A 6 -6.10 -22.18 -7.25
CA ARG A 6 -6.19 -20.76 -6.86
C ARG A 6 -5.38 -19.92 -7.82
N LYS A 7 -5.96 -19.72 -9.00
CA LYS A 7 -5.56 -18.64 -9.91
C LYS A 7 -6.01 -17.32 -9.23
N SER A 8 -5.10 -16.59 -8.61
CA SER A 8 -5.30 -15.17 -8.29
C SER A 8 -4.40 -14.37 -9.23
N SER A 9 -4.80 -14.15 -10.48
CA SER A 9 -5.55 -12.96 -10.91
C SER A 9 -4.94 -11.65 -10.36
N GLY A 10 -4.19 -10.94 -11.20
CA GLY A 10 -3.78 -9.55 -11.03
C GLY A 10 -2.82 -9.26 -9.87
N THR A 11 -1.57 -8.96 -10.18
CA THR A 11 -0.47 -8.67 -9.23
C THR A 11 -0.80 -7.55 -8.24
N LYS A 12 -1.27 -7.90 -7.05
CA LYS A 12 -1.31 -7.04 -5.86
C LYS A 12 0.11 -6.91 -5.29
N LYS A 13 0.96 -6.13 -5.96
CA LYS A 13 2.39 -5.98 -5.66
C LYS A 13 2.63 -4.76 -4.76
N LEU A 14 3.26 -4.98 -3.61
CA LEU A 14 3.80 -3.92 -2.77
C LEU A 14 5.20 -3.54 -3.27
N VAL A 15 5.49 -2.24 -3.39
CA VAL A 15 6.79 -1.71 -3.78
C VAL A 15 7.30 -0.82 -2.66
N PHE A 16 8.53 -1.09 -2.21
CA PHE A 16 9.23 -0.27 -1.24
C PHE A 16 10.19 0.66 -1.99
N PHE A 17 10.18 1.94 -1.64
CA PHE A 17 11.10 2.95 -2.15
C PHE A 17 12.22 3.17 -1.12
N GLY A 18 13.45 3.45 -1.59
CA GLY A 18 14.65 3.62 -0.74
C GLY A 18 15.22 2.31 -0.18
N ASN A 19 16.16 2.41 0.77
CA ASN A 19 16.77 1.27 1.48
C ASN A 19 15.86 0.66 2.57
N ALA A 20 14.54 0.73 2.39
CA ALA A 20 13.59 0.17 3.35
C ALA A 20 13.72 -1.36 3.39
N ASN A 21 14.09 -1.90 4.55
CA ASN A 21 13.99 -3.34 4.79
C ASN A 21 12.52 -3.76 4.64
N LYS A 22 12.27 -4.88 3.95
CA LYS A 22 10.93 -5.41 3.76
C LYS A 22 10.38 -5.90 5.11
N VAL A 23 9.64 -5.02 5.81
CA VAL A 23 9.07 -5.29 7.14
C VAL A 23 7.67 -5.92 7.10
N PHE A 24 6.94 -5.82 5.98
CA PHE A 24 5.59 -6.37 5.83
C PHE A 24 5.24 -6.66 4.37
N GLU A 25 4.16 -7.41 4.14
CA GLU A 25 3.63 -7.71 2.81
C GLU A 25 2.24 -7.10 2.58
N PHE A 26 1.77 -7.12 1.33
CA PHE A 26 0.43 -6.65 1.00
C PHE A 26 -0.66 -7.44 1.73
N GLU A 27 -0.46 -8.73 1.94
CA GLU A 27 -1.40 -9.58 2.68
C GLU A 27 -1.51 -9.18 4.15
N ASP A 28 -0.42 -8.70 4.75
CA ASP A 28 -0.43 -8.23 6.13
C ASP A 28 -1.22 -6.93 6.24
N LEU A 29 -1.06 -6.00 5.29
CA LEU A 29 -1.89 -4.78 5.23
C LEU A 29 -3.39 -5.08 5.07
N LEU A 30 -3.76 -6.15 4.36
CA LEU A 30 -5.16 -6.55 4.19
C LEU A 30 -5.76 -7.16 5.45
N LYS A 31 -4.94 -7.81 6.30
CA LYS A 31 -5.36 -8.43 7.55
C LYS A 31 -5.20 -7.50 8.76
N ALA A 32 -4.42 -6.43 8.61
CA ALA A 32 -4.17 -5.43 9.63
C ALA A 32 -5.46 -4.77 10.11
N SER A 33 -5.48 -4.42 11.39
CA SER A 33 -6.55 -3.58 11.92
C SER A 33 -6.36 -2.16 11.40
N VAL A 34 -7.38 -1.59 10.77
CA VAL A 34 -7.31 -0.25 10.20
C VAL A 34 -8.22 0.70 10.95
N GLU A 35 -7.69 1.88 11.26
CA GLU A 35 -8.46 3.01 11.77
C GLU A 35 -8.55 4.08 10.68
N VAL A 36 -9.75 4.63 10.47
CA VAL A 36 -9.93 5.70 9.48
C VAL A 36 -9.43 7.00 10.09
N LEU A 37 -8.39 7.58 9.50
CA LEU A 37 -7.86 8.87 9.92
C LEU A 37 -8.66 10.03 9.32
N GLY A 38 -9.18 9.85 8.09
CA GLY A 38 -9.99 10.86 7.43
C GLY A 38 -10.23 10.58 5.95
N LYS A 39 -11.29 11.21 5.42
CA LYS A 39 -11.59 11.23 3.99
C LYS A 39 -11.20 12.59 3.43
N GLU A 40 -10.28 12.58 2.48
CA GLU A 40 -9.81 13.77 1.78
C GLU A 40 -10.34 13.84 0.35
N THR A 41 -10.13 14.97 -0.30
CA THR A 41 -10.45 15.18 -1.71
C THR A 41 -9.74 14.19 -2.63
N PHE A 42 -8.55 13.71 -2.26
CA PHE A 42 -7.74 12.78 -3.08
C PHE A 42 -7.86 11.32 -2.66
N GLY A 43 -8.66 10.99 -1.64
CA GLY A 43 -8.75 9.61 -1.18
C GLY A 43 -9.19 9.45 0.27
N THR A 44 -8.88 8.30 0.84
CA THR A 44 -9.09 8.03 2.27
C THR A 44 -7.76 7.63 2.90
N ALA A 45 -7.44 8.22 4.03
CA ALA A 45 -6.27 7.90 4.82
C ALA A 45 -6.67 6.98 5.97
N TYR A 46 -5.84 5.96 6.20
CA TYR A 46 -6.02 4.94 7.21
C TYR A 46 -4.73 4.76 7.99
N LYS A 47 -4.86 4.39 9.26
CA LYS A 47 -3.77 3.88 10.08
C LYS A 47 -3.92 2.38 10.17
N ALA A 48 -3.02 1.64 9.56
CA ALA A 48 -2.94 0.19 9.65
C ALA A 48 -2.03 -0.21 10.82
N VAL A 49 -2.54 -1.03 11.72
CA VAL A 49 -1.82 -1.66 12.82
C VAL A 49 -1.50 -3.09 12.40
N LEU A 50 -0.24 -3.33 12.03
CA LEU A 50 0.24 -4.66 11.64
C LEU A 50 0.55 -5.49 12.88
N ASP A 51 1.32 -4.91 13.80
CA ASP A 51 1.73 -5.50 15.08
C ASP A 51 1.81 -4.41 16.15
N ALA A 52 2.08 -4.80 17.41
CA ALA A 52 2.18 -3.86 18.54
C ALA A 52 3.20 -2.73 18.33
N VAL A 53 4.22 -2.95 17.50
CA VAL A 53 5.30 -2.00 17.23
C VAL A 53 5.28 -1.43 15.81
N THR A 54 4.48 -1.99 14.91
CA THR A 54 4.49 -1.64 13.48
C THR A 54 3.18 -0.99 13.09
N LEU A 55 3.23 0.32 12.88
CA LEU A 55 2.12 1.16 12.45
C LEU A 55 2.43 1.78 11.09
N VAL A 56 1.48 1.72 10.17
CA VAL A 56 1.65 2.26 8.80
C VAL A 56 0.49 3.16 8.44
N ALA A 57 0.79 4.30 7.82
CA ALA A 57 -0.23 5.13 7.20
C ALA A 57 -0.49 4.65 5.77
N VAL A 58 -1.75 4.32 5.46
CA VAL A 58 -2.18 3.89 4.13
C VAL A 58 -3.08 4.96 3.54
N LYS A 59 -2.69 5.51 2.39
CA LYS A 59 -3.52 6.47 1.65
C LYS A 59 -4.07 5.80 0.39
N ARG A 60 -5.36 5.50 0.40
CA ARG A 60 -6.07 4.98 -0.76
C ARG A 60 -6.48 6.15 -1.65
N LEU A 61 -5.72 6.38 -2.72
CA LEU A 61 -6.01 7.41 -3.70
C LEU A 61 -7.24 7.04 -4.54
N LYS A 62 -8.08 8.04 -4.85
CA LYS A 62 -9.19 7.90 -5.81
C LYS A 62 -8.87 8.74 -7.06
N ASP A 63 -9.45 8.37 -8.20
CA ASP A 63 -9.36 9.14 -9.45
C ASP A 63 -7.93 9.42 -9.93
N VAL A 64 -7.05 8.41 -9.84
CA VAL A 64 -5.68 8.53 -10.36
C VAL A 64 -5.73 8.43 -11.90
N THR A 65 -5.60 9.56 -12.57
CA THR A 65 -5.58 9.67 -14.04
C THR A 65 -4.18 9.54 -14.64
N MET A 66 -3.14 9.40 -13.80
CA MET A 66 -1.75 9.25 -14.22
C MET A 66 -1.46 7.79 -14.60
N GLY A 67 -0.68 7.57 -15.66
CA GLY A 67 -0.22 6.23 -16.03
C GLY A 67 0.78 5.65 -15.02
N ASP A 68 0.88 4.31 -14.94
CA ASP A 68 1.68 3.61 -13.91
C ASP A 68 3.12 4.11 -13.79
N ARG A 69 3.77 4.41 -14.93
CA ARG A 69 5.14 4.92 -14.96
C ARG A 69 5.25 6.31 -14.32
N GLU A 70 4.38 7.22 -14.70
CA GLU A 70 4.37 8.60 -14.17
C GLU A 70 4.01 8.59 -12.69
N PHE A 71 3.05 7.76 -12.30
CA PHE A 71 2.68 7.58 -10.90
C PHE A 71 3.87 7.07 -10.09
N LYS A 72 4.57 6.03 -10.57
CA LYS A 72 5.75 5.49 -9.90
C LYS A 72 6.85 6.55 -9.74
N GLU A 73 7.16 7.30 -10.80
CA GLU A 73 8.19 8.35 -10.77
C GLU A 73 7.84 9.45 -9.76
N LYS A 74 6.59 9.92 -9.73
CA LYS A 74 6.14 10.91 -8.75
C LYS A 74 6.16 10.39 -7.32
N ILE A 75 5.74 9.15 -7.09
CA ILE A 75 5.75 8.56 -5.75
C ILE A 75 7.18 8.30 -5.26
N GLU A 76 8.10 7.95 -6.17
CA GLU A 76 9.52 7.80 -5.84
C GLU A 76 10.12 9.13 -5.34
N VAL A 77 9.74 10.27 -5.94
CA VAL A 77 10.14 11.60 -5.44
C VAL A 77 9.53 11.87 -4.06
N VAL A 78 8.24 11.57 -3.85
CA VAL A 78 7.56 11.80 -2.56
C VAL A 78 8.13 10.90 -1.44
N GLY A 79 8.52 9.66 -1.77
CA GLY A 79 9.03 8.68 -0.81
C GLY A 79 10.56 8.65 -0.70
N GLY A 80 11.29 9.28 -1.61
CA GLY A 80 12.74 9.18 -1.76
C GLY A 80 13.54 10.40 -1.29
N ASP A 81 12.90 11.55 -1.08
CA ASP A 81 13.62 12.80 -0.74
C ASP A 81 13.34 13.27 0.70
N GLY A 82 13.72 12.43 1.65
CA GLY A 82 13.72 12.77 3.07
C GLY A 82 15.00 12.30 3.73
N SER A 83 16.11 13.00 3.44
CA SER A 83 17.46 12.94 4.06
C SER A 83 18.01 11.57 4.51
#